data_AF-A0A645HE75-F1
#
_entry.id   AF-A0A645HE75-F1
#
_cell.length_a   1.000
_cell.length_b   1.000
_cell.length_c   1.000
_cell.angle_alpha   90.00
_cell.angle_beta   90.00
_cell.angle_gamma   90.00
#
_symmetry.space_group_name_H-M   'P 1'
#
loop_
_entity.id
_entity.type
_entity.pdbx_description
1 polymer ?
#
loop_
_entity_poly.entity_id
_entity_poly.type
_entity_poly.pdbx_seq_one_letter_code
_entity_poly.pdbx_strand_id
1 'polypeptide(L)' 'MIATNLNYTNPDLLKAKWFSHADVSKFVAYLIATLNHDRSLSALLNPYNRVKGLLNRYAEEQAKNGLRFV' A
#
# COMPACT_ATOMS: atom_id res chain seq x y z
N MET A 1 -11.48 5.41 9.95
CA MET A 1 -10.26 4.87 10.60
C MET A 1 -9.70 3.77 9.73
N ILE A 2 -8.38 3.76 9.53
CA ILE A 2 -7.69 2.70 8.81
C ILE A 2 -6.81 1.94 9.81
N ALA A 3 -6.89 0.61 9.79
CA ALA A 3 -6.03 -0.28 10.58
C ALA A 3 -5.44 -1.38 9.69
N THR A 4 -4.40 -2.09 10.15
CA THR A 4 -3.83 -3.23 9.40
C THR A 4 -4.50 -4.54 9.77
N ASN A 5 -4.38 -5.55 8.92
CA ASN A 5 -4.85 -6.92 9.18
C ASN A 5 -3.87 -7.78 10.01
N LEU A 6 -2.93 -7.18 10.75
CA LEU A 6 -1.90 -7.90 11.53
C LEU A 6 -2.36 -8.36 12.92
N ASN A 7 -3.56 -7.97 13.34
CA ASN A 7 -4.13 -8.36 14.61
C ASN A 7 -5.59 -8.77 14.45
N TYR A 8 -6.12 -9.42 15.48
CA TYR A 8 -7.54 -9.69 15.56
C TYR A 8 -8.33 -8.38 15.54
N THR A 9 -9.34 -8.31 14.67
CA THR A 9 -10.27 -7.18 14.56
C THR A 9 -11.66 -7.66 14.94
N ASN A 10 -12.35 -6.93 15.81
CA ASN A 10 -13.71 -7.23 16.21
C ASN A 10 -14.65 -7.25 14.96
N PRO A 11 -15.42 -8.33 14.73
CA PRO A 11 -16.32 -8.46 13.58
C PRO A 11 -17.34 -7.33 13.41
N ASP A 12 -17.78 -6.69 14.50
CA ASP A 12 -18.71 -5.57 14.41
C ASP A 12 -18.04 -4.29 13.91
N LEU A 13 -16.74 -4.14 14.17
CA LEU A 13 -15.94 -3.05 13.62
C LEU A 13 -15.78 -3.18 12.09
N LEU A 14 -15.67 -4.42 11.58
CA LEU A 14 -15.58 -4.71 10.15
C LEU A 14 -16.83 -4.27 9.38
N LYS A 15 -17.98 -4.20 10.05
CA LYS A 15 -19.26 -3.77 9.46
C LYS A 15 -19.42 -2.25 9.48
N ALA A 16 -18.58 -1.53 10.22
CA ALA A 16 -18.71 -0.09 10.37
C ALA A 16 -18.29 0.63 9.09
N LYS A 17 -19.16 1.49 8.53
CA LYS A 17 -18.91 2.22 7.27
C LYS A 17 -17.66 3.11 7.29
N TRP A 18 -17.22 3.53 8.48
CA TRP A 18 -16.04 4.39 8.65
C TRP A 18 -14.74 3.59 8.86
N PHE A 19 -14.81 2.26 8.99
CA PHE A 19 -13.67 1.40 9.24
C PHE A 19 -13.22 0.71 7.94
N SER A 20 -11.92 0.61 7.73
CA SER A 20 -11.34 -0.12 6.61
C SER A 20 -9.98 -0.70 6.98
N HIS A 21 -9.67 -1.88 6.43
CA HIS A 21 -8.34 -2.48 6.58
C HIS A 21 -7.41 -2.06 5.45
N ALA A 22 -6.20 -1.62 5.82
CA ALA A 22 -5.05 -1.65 4.95
C ALA A 22 -4.46 -3.07 4.99
N ASP A 23 -4.70 -3.87 3.96
CA ASP A 23 -4.10 -5.19 3.83
C ASP A 23 -2.59 -5.09 3.60
N VAL A 24 -1.81 -5.63 4.55
CA VAL A 24 -0.35 -5.65 4.51
C VAL A 24 0.21 -7.06 4.28
N SER A 25 -0.62 -8.04 3.94
CA SER A 25 -0.19 -9.42 3.69
C SER A 25 0.89 -9.51 2.61
N LYS A 26 0.73 -8.75 1.52
CA LYS A 26 1.74 -8.65 0.46
C LYS A 26 3.06 -8.07 0.95
N PHE A 27 3.01 -7.10 1.86
CA PHE A 27 4.20 -6.47 2.43
C PHE A 27 4.96 -7.46 3.32
N VAL A 28 4.26 -8.21 4.18
CA VAL A 28 4.86 -9.27 5.01
C VAL A 28 5.44 -10.40 4.15
N ALA A 29 4.74 -10.83 3.10
CA ALA A 29 5.27 -11.83 2.17
C ALA A 29 6.58 -11.38 1.50
N TYR A 30 6.65 -10.12 1.07
CA TYR A 30 7.88 -9.53 0.53
C TYR A 30 8.99 -9.42 1.56
N LEU A 31 8.67 -9.09 2.80
CA LEU A 31 9.63 -9.05 3.90
C LEU A 31 10.28 -10.44 4.10
N ILE A 32 9.46 -11.49 4.24
CA ILE A 32 9.92 -12.87 4.41
C ILE A 32 10.78 -13.29 3.21
N ALA A 33 10.30 -13.05 1.99
CA ALA A 33 11.04 -13.41 0.79
C ALA A 33 12.40 -12.69 0.71
N THR A 34 12.45 -11.41 1.09
CA THR A 34 13.70 -10.62 1.03
C THR A 34 14.72 -11.11 2.05
N LEU A 35 14.26 -11.43 3.28
CA LEU A 35 15.09 -12.03 4.32
C LEU A 35 15.61 -13.42 3.92
N ASN A 36 14.75 -14.27 3.36
CA ASN A 36 15.12 -15.63 2.94
C ASN A 36 16.15 -15.64 1.79
N HIS A 37 16.29 -14.55 1.04
CA HIS A 37 17.29 -14.41 -0.03
C HIS A 37 18.50 -13.58 0.40
N ASP A 38 18.65 -13.29 1.70
CA ASP A 38 19.74 -12.48 2.27
C ASP A 38 19.93 -11.13 1.56
N ARG A 39 18.81 -10.50 1.19
CA ARG A 39 18.81 -9.20 0.49
C ARG A 39 18.47 -8.06 1.45
N SER A 40 18.95 -6.88 1.10
CA SER A 40 18.67 -5.66 1.88
C SER A 40 17.17 -5.31 1.89
N LEU A 41 16.68 -4.93 3.07
CA LEU A 41 15.32 -4.40 3.27
C LEU A 41 15.19 -2.90 2.94
N SER A 42 16.29 -2.18 2.66
CA SER A 42 16.27 -0.72 2.50
C SER A 42 15.29 -0.25 1.40
N ALA A 43 15.21 -0.98 0.30
CA ALA A 43 14.28 -0.71 -0.80
C ALA A 43 12.81 -0.99 -0.43
N LEU A 44 12.55 -1.88 0.53
CA LEU A 44 11.20 -2.18 1.02
C LEU A 44 10.75 -1.15 2.07
N LEU A 45 11.67 -0.68 2.91
CA LEU A 45 11.41 0.27 4.00
C LEU A 45 11.23 1.71 3.50
N ASN A 46 11.85 2.08 2.37
CA ASN A 46 11.67 3.39 1.78
C ASN A 46 10.58 3.35 0.68
N PRO A 47 9.39 3.91 0.92
CA PRO A 47 8.29 3.86 -0.03
C PRO A 47 8.40 4.90 -1.16
N TYR A 48 9.39 5.81 -1.13
CA TYR A 48 9.47 6.98 -2.01
C TYR A 48 9.28 6.63 -3.49
N ASN A 49 10.07 5.68 -4.00
CA ASN A 49 10.02 5.30 -5.42
C ASN A 49 8.65 4.71 -5.82
N ARG A 50 8.01 3.98 -4.90
CA ARG A 50 6.70 3.37 -5.12
C ARG A 50 5.60 4.42 -5.16
N VAL A 51 5.64 5.39 -4.24
CA VAL A 51 4.70 6.53 -4.22
C VAL A 51 4.88 7.38 -5.47
N LYS A 52 6.12 7.72 -5.83
CA LYS A 52 6.43 8.47 -7.05
C LYS A 52 5.90 7.77 -8.30
N GLY A 53 6.08 6.45 -8.39
CA GLY A 53 5.54 5.65 -9.50
C GLY A 53 4.01 5.67 -9.57
N LEU A 54 3.32 5.66 -8.43
CA LEU A 54 1.85 5.78 -8.39
C LEU A 54 1.38 7.17 -8.83
N LEU A 55 2.03 8.23 -8.36
CA LEU A 55 1.71 9.61 -8.74
C LEU A 55 1.89 9.84 -10.24
N ASN A 56 2.97 9.32 -10.82
CA ASN A 56 3.21 9.42 -12.26
C ASN A 56 2.12 8.72 -13.07
N ARG A 57 1.76 7.49 -12.70
CA ARG A 57 0.67 6.74 -13.37
C ARG A 57 -0.66 7.48 -13.29
N TYR A 58 -0.98 8.02 -12.11
CA TYR A 58 -2.18 8.82 -11.94
C TYR A 58 -2.19 10.06 -12.82
N ALA A 59 -1.07 10.80 -12.89
CA ALA A 59 -0.93 11.97 -13.75
C ALA A 59 -1.07 11.60 -15.25
N GLU A 60 -0.49 10.47 -15.67
CA GLU A 60 -0.63 9.95 -17.04
C GLU A 60 -2.07 9.57 -17.38
N GLU A 61 -2.78 8.91 -16.46
CA GLU A 61 -4.20 8.56 -16.62
C GLU A 61 -5.08 9.80 -16.73
N GLN A 62 -4.82 10.82 -15.90
CA GLN A 62 -5.58 12.07 -15.93
C GLN A 62 -5.31 12.88 -17.21
N ALA A 63 -4.07 12.90 -17.69
CA ALA A 63 -3.72 13.50 -18.98
C ALA A 63 -4.43 12.81 -20.16
N LYS A 64 -4.54 11.47 -20.14
CA LYS A 64 -5.31 10.71 -21.13
C LYS A 64 -6.81 11.00 -21.08
N ASN A 65 -7.35 11.24 -19.88
CA ASN A 65 -8.75 11.56 -19.65
C ASN A 65 -9.11 13.04 -19.91
N GLY A 66 -8.17 13.86 -20.39
CA GLY A 66 -8.38 15.27 -20.72
C GLY A 66 -8.48 16.22 -19.51
N LEU A 67 -8.27 15.72 -18.29
CA LEU A 67 -8.26 16.51 -17.05
C LEU A 67 -6.81 16.77 -16.64
N ARG A 68 -6.25 17.91 -17.04
CA ARG A 68 -4.90 18.33 -16.64
C ARG A 68 -5.00 19.23 -15.41
N PHE A 69 -4.63 18.72 -14.24
CA PHE A 69 -4.35 19.57 -13.09
C PHE A 69 -2.96 20.18 -13.32
N VAL A 70 -2.96 21.51 -13.54
CA VAL A 70 -1.76 22.35 -13.64
C VAL A 70 -1.03 22.43 -12.31
#